data_AF-U6MY58-F1
#
_entry.id   AF-U6MY58-F1
#
_cell.length_a   1.000
_cell.length_b   1.000
_cell.length_c   1.000
_cell.angle_alpha   90.00
_cell.angle_beta   90.00
_cell.angle_gamma   90.00
#
_symmetry.space_group_name_H-M   'P 1'
#
loop_
_entity.id
_entity.type
_entity.pdbx_description
1 polymer ?
#
loop_
_entity_poly.entity_id
_entity_poly.type
_entity_poly.pdbx_seq_one_letter_code
_entity_poly.pdbx_strand_id
1 'polypeptide(L)'
;GLGFGRVVGGCGAAEPQGIPEERDLEKIRKLAAEVPLPEFKEKKIQIVEDDDEEQSSSSSSSSSSSSSSSSSSSSSSSSSRSSSLKPAVDSAEDDEAEKIQELKKKLLDLAALPGAPLQFVAEAFEKDKPGNLHVEFVHAAAVLRGSNYSISSCSSCSREKAQQIAGRIVPALATTTAAVTGLAALELLKLAAAAARCCSSYKNAFLNLALPLLLFSEPMPPIRHVDKVGFRV
;
A
#
# COMPACT_ATOMS: atom_id res chain seq x y z
N GLY A 1 42.80 6.91 15.68
CA GLY A 1 41.92 6.31 14.67
C GLY A 1 41.01 5.33 15.36
N LEU A 2 39.80 5.76 15.72
CA LEU A 2 38.77 4.88 16.26
C LEU A 2 37.91 4.45 15.08
N GLY A 3 38.11 3.21 14.63
CA GLY A 3 37.30 2.61 13.60
C GLY A 3 35.88 2.43 14.12
N PHE A 4 34.96 3.28 13.66
CA PHE A 4 33.55 2.95 13.68
C PHE A 4 33.36 1.77 12.73
N GLY A 5 33.35 0.58 13.32
CA GLY A 5 32.90 -0.63 12.66
C GLY A 5 31.47 -0.41 12.20
N ARG A 6 31.31 -0.10 10.92
CA ARG A 6 30.05 -0.18 10.21
C ARG A 6 29.53 -1.60 10.43
N VAL A 7 28.53 -1.77 11.28
CA VAL A 7 27.83 -3.05 11.44
C VAL A 7 27.11 -3.28 10.13
N VAL A 8 27.72 -4.11 9.29
CA VAL A 8 27.17 -4.51 8.00
C VAL A 8 26.18 -5.64 8.26
N GLY A 9 24.91 -5.38 7.95
CA GLY A 9 23.96 -6.40 7.49
C GLY A 9 23.41 -7.35 8.55
N GLY A 10 22.35 -6.92 9.21
CA GLY A 10 21.36 -7.81 9.83
C GLY A 10 19.99 -7.14 9.68
N CYS A 11 18.91 -7.88 9.51
CA CYS A 11 17.60 -7.35 9.11
C CYS A 11 16.49 -7.73 10.10
N GLY A 12 15.52 -6.83 10.30
CA GLY A 12 14.40 -7.01 11.23
C GLY A 12 14.50 -6.09 12.45
N ALA A 13 13.75 -6.37 13.52
CA ALA A 13 13.64 -5.52 14.72
C ALA A 13 14.97 -5.25 15.46
N ALA A 14 16.02 -6.03 15.16
CA ALA A 14 17.36 -5.87 15.73
C ALA A 14 18.21 -4.78 15.04
N GLU A 15 18.02 -4.55 13.73
CA GLU A 15 18.71 -3.50 12.96
C GLU A 15 18.43 -2.07 13.46
N PRO A 16 17.18 -1.64 13.73
CA PRO A 16 16.90 -0.29 14.20
C PRO A 16 17.46 0.00 15.60
N GLN A 17 17.89 -1.04 16.32
CA GLN A 17 18.47 -0.97 17.67
C GLN A 17 19.99 -1.28 17.69
N GLY A 18 20.59 -1.61 16.53
CA GLY A 18 22.01 -1.95 16.43
C GLY A 18 22.41 -3.27 17.12
N ILE A 19 21.44 -4.17 17.35
CA ILE A 19 21.65 -5.45 18.02
C ILE A 19 22.05 -6.49 16.96
N PRO A 20 23.08 -7.34 17.21
CA PRO A 20 23.45 -8.39 16.26
C PRO A 20 22.30 -9.38 16.04
N GLU A 21 22.06 -9.74 14.78
CA GLU A 21 21.00 -10.67 14.39
C GLU A 21 21.41 -12.12 14.69
N GLU A 22 20.55 -12.86 15.39
CA GLU A 22 20.72 -14.30 15.64
C GLU A 22 19.74 -15.09 14.75
N ARG A 23 20.25 -16.00 13.92
CA ARG A 23 19.44 -16.80 12.96
C ARG A 23 19.25 -18.26 13.38
N ASP A 24 19.74 -18.66 14.54
CA ASP A 24 19.67 -20.04 15.02
C ASP A 24 18.26 -20.38 15.53
N LEU A 25 17.53 -21.20 14.75
CA LEU A 25 16.14 -21.59 15.03
C LEU A 25 15.95 -22.24 16.39
N GLU A 26 16.88 -23.08 16.83
CA GLU A 26 16.79 -23.76 18.12
C GLU A 26 16.90 -22.79 19.30
N LYS A 27 17.77 -21.79 19.19
CA LYS A 27 17.92 -20.74 20.22
C LYS A 27 16.68 -19.88 20.27
N ILE A 28 16.17 -19.45 19.11
CA ILE A 28 14.94 -18.66 19.00
C ILE A 28 13.76 -19.43 19.61
N ARG A 29 13.62 -20.73 19.31
CA ARG A 29 12.54 -21.56 19.87
C ARG A 29 12.62 -21.69 21.39
N LYS A 30 13.83 -21.85 21.94
CA LYS A 30 14.04 -21.90 23.40
C LYS A 30 13.65 -20.59 24.06
N LEU A 31 14.12 -19.46 23.52
CA LEU A 31 13.76 -18.13 24.02
C LEU A 31 12.25 -17.86 23.90
N ALA A 32 11.64 -18.21 22.77
CA ALA A 32 10.20 -18.03 22.57
C ALA A 32 9.34 -18.86 23.53
N ALA A 33 9.82 -20.04 23.95
CA ALA A 33 9.12 -20.88 24.93
C ALA A 33 9.24 -20.35 26.37
N GLU A 34 10.24 -19.52 26.66
CA GLU A 34 10.47 -18.93 27.98
C GLU A 34 9.60 -17.68 28.22
N VAL A 35 9.15 -17.00 27.16
CA VAL A 35 8.35 -15.77 27.28
C VAL A 35 6.94 -16.09 27.81
N PRO A 36 6.53 -15.53 28.97
CA PRO A 36 5.19 -15.73 29.50
C PRO A 36 4.16 -15.01 28.62
N LEU A 37 3.16 -15.76 28.13
CA LEU A 37 2.06 -15.21 27.35
C LEU A 37 1.00 -14.61 28.28
N PRO A 38 0.72 -13.30 28.23
CA PRO A 38 -0.35 -12.71 29.01
C PRO A 38 -1.71 -13.22 28.54
N GLU A 39 -2.63 -13.43 29.48
CA GLU A 39 -4.00 -13.83 29.16
C GLU A 39 -4.75 -12.70 28.45
N PHE A 40 -5.48 -13.04 27.38
CA PHE A 40 -6.27 -12.09 26.62
C PHE A 40 -7.50 -11.65 27.42
N LYS A 41 -7.68 -10.34 27.59
CA LYS A 41 -8.87 -9.73 28.21
C LYS A 41 -9.67 -8.99 27.16
N GLU A 42 -10.88 -9.46 26.91
CA GLU A 42 -11.82 -8.84 25.98
C GLU A 42 -12.12 -7.40 26.39
N LYS A 43 -11.94 -6.47 25.46
CA LYS A 43 -12.35 -5.07 25.60
C LYS A 43 -13.52 -4.82 24.66
N LYS A 44 -14.52 -4.09 25.12
CA LYS A 44 -15.59 -3.58 24.25
C LYS A 44 -15.00 -2.50 23.36
N ILE A 45 -14.76 -2.83 22.10
CA ILE A 45 -14.23 -1.93 21.08
C ILE A 45 -15.27 -1.85 19.98
N GLN A 46 -15.49 -0.65 19.43
CA GLN A 46 -16.33 -0.49 18.25
C GLN A 46 -15.54 -1.02 17.04
N ILE A 47 -16.06 -2.09 16.43
CA ILE A 47 -15.57 -2.60 15.16
C ILE A 47 -16.38 -1.89 14.08
N VAL A 48 -15.70 -1.19 13.18
CA VAL A 48 -16.34 -0.65 11.99
C VAL A 48 -16.71 -1.82 11.10
N GLU A 49 -18.00 -1.97 10.80
CA GLU A 49 -18.52 -3.09 10.01
C GLU A 49 -18.61 -2.74 8.52
N ASP A 50 -18.86 -1.47 8.19
CA ASP A 50 -18.99 -0.98 6.81
C ASP A 50 -18.09 0.24 6.57
N ASP A 51 -17.46 0.30 5.39
CA ASP A 51 -16.58 1.41 4.98
C ASP A 51 -17.33 2.77 4.97
N ASP A 52 -18.66 2.77 4.83
CA ASP A 52 -19.51 3.97 4.88
C ASP A 52 -19.68 4.52 6.32
N GLU A 53 -19.50 3.68 7.36
CA GLU A 53 -19.60 4.11 8.76
C GLU A 53 -18.35 4.88 9.23
N GLU A 54 -17.19 4.67 8.59
CA GLU A 54 -15.94 5.38 8.90
C GLU A 54 -16.10 6.90 8.79
N GLN A 55 -16.91 7.37 7.85
CA GLN A 55 -17.13 8.81 7.61
C GLN A 55 -17.80 9.52 8.78
N SER A 56 -18.61 8.81 9.58
CA SER A 56 -19.30 9.41 10.73
C SER A 56 -18.38 9.66 11.92
N SER A 57 -17.34 8.82 12.10
CA SER A 57 -16.36 8.96 13.19
C SER A 57 -15.27 10.00 12.91
N SER A 58 -14.93 10.25 11.63
CA SER A 58 -13.96 11.28 11.23
C SER A 58 -14.56 12.67 11.01
N SER A 59 -15.88 12.76 10.78
CA SER A 59 -16.56 14.00 10.35
C SER A 59 -16.73 15.07 11.43
N SER A 60 -16.47 14.78 12.71
CA SER A 60 -16.49 15.79 13.78
C SER A 60 -15.30 16.75 13.74
N SER A 61 -14.31 16.54 12.85
CA SER A 61 -13.10 17.37 12.78
C SER A 61 -12.95 18.21 11.50
N SER A 62 -13.93 18.26 10.61
CA SER A 62 -13.83 19.16 9.44
C SER A 62 -15.19 19.71 8.96
N SER A 63 -15.62 20.80 9.57
CA SER A 63 -16.65 21.67 8.99
C SER A 63 -16.02 22.71 8.05
N SER A 64 -16.23 22.58 6.74
CA SER A 64 -16.62 23.72 5.87
C SER A 64 -16.84 23.34 4.40
N SER A 65 -18.07 23.59 3.91
CA SER A 65 -18.52 23.99 2.54
C SER A 65 -18.23 23.06 1.34
N SER A 66 -19.15 22.75 0.41
CA SER A 66 -20.41 23.39 0.01
C SER A 66 -21.21 22.51 -0.99
N SER A 67 -22.55 22.56 -0.84
CA SER A 67 -23.64 22.63 -1.85
C SER A 67 -23.89 21.54 -2.92
N SER A 68 -25.11 20.95 -2.81
CA SER A 68 -26.16 20.66 -3.85
C SER A 68 -25.80 19.81 -5.09
N SER A 69 -26.59 18.88 -5.63
CA SER A 69 -27.98 18.43 -5.42
C SER A 69 -28.28 17.22 -6.35
N SER A 70 -29.26 16.41 -5.95
CA SER A 70 -30.28 15.68 -6.75
C SER A 70 -29.98 14.37 -7.51
N SER A 71 -30.54 13.28 -6.94
CA SER A 71 -31.47 12.26 -7.51
C SER A 71 -31.02 11.31 -8.64
N SER A 72 -31.08 9.99 -8.42
CA SER A 72 -32.31 9.18 -8.58
C SER A 72 -32.05 7.65 -8.45
N SER A 73 -33.10 6.95 -8.08
CA SER A 73 -33.27 5.57 -7.59
C SER A 73 -33.12 4.45 -8.61
N SER A 74 -32.73 3.25 -8.15
CA SER A 74 -33.51 2.02 -8.41
C SER A 74 -33.19 0.90 -7.41
N SER A 75 -34.23 0.19 -7.02
CA SER A 75 -34.30 -0.83 -5.99
C SER A 75 -34.11 -2.25 -6.55
N SER A 76 -33.53 -3.14 -5.75
CA SER A 76 -34.00 -4.54 -5.69
C SER A 76 -33.60 -5.18 -4.36
N SER A 77 -34.56 -5.86 -3.77
CA SER A 77 -34.58 -6.45 -2.44
C SER A 77 -34.05 -7.88 -2.43
N SER A 78 -33.26 -8.24 -1.42
CA SER A 78 -33.20 -9.61 -0.91
C SER A 78 -32.83 -9.62 0.58
N SER A 79 -33.79 -10.02 1.40
CA SER A 79 -33.65 -10.23 2.84
C SER A 79 -32.75 -11.43 3.14
N SER A 80 -31.79 -11.28 4.06
CA SER A 80 -31.35 -12.40 4.89
C SER A 80 -30.89 -11.89 6.26
N ARG A 81 -31.29 -12.64 7.28
CA ARG A 81 -31.24 -12.33 8.70
C ARG A 81 -29.80 -12.33 9.23
N SER A 82 -29.38 -11.30 9.94
CA SER A 82 -28.39 -11.45 11.01
C SER A 82 -28.79 -10.62 12.22
N SER A 83 -28.67 -11.23 13.39
CA SER A 83 -29.04 -10.70 14.69
C SER A 83 -28.15 -9.52 15.06
N SER A 84 -28.72 -8.33 15.07
CA SER A 84 -28.07 -7.09 15.52
C SER A 84 -27.81 -7.19 17.03
N LEU A 85 -26.62 -7.64 17.43
CA LEU A 85 -26.06 -7.41 18.75
C LEU A 85 -25.35 -6.06 18.69
N LYS A 86 -26.06 -4.97 18.99
CA LYS A 86 -25.41 -3.67 19.20
C LYS A 86 -24.66 -3.69 20.52
N PRO A 87 -23.31 -3.57 20.56
CA PRO A 87 -22.64 -3.26 21.81
C PRO A 87 -22.94 -1.79 22.14
N ALA A 88 -23.53 -1.56 23.31
CA ALA A 88 -23.67 -0.22 23.87
C ALA A 88 -22.26 0.36 24.11
N VAL A 89 -21.98 1.50 23.46
CA VAL A 89 -20.77 2.30 23.65
C VAL A 89 -20.97 3.14 24.90
N ASP A 90 -20.08 3.00 25.88
CA ASP A 90 -19.93 4.01 26.94
C ASP A 90 -19.30 5.25 26.29
N SER A 91 -20.08 6.33 26.22
CA SER A 91 -19.60 7.65 25.82
C SER A 91 -18.60 8.15 26.86
N ALA A 92 -17.31 8.10 26.54
CA ALA A 92 -16.22 8.55 27.41
C ALA A 92 -15.21 9.40 26.62
N GLU A 93 -15.66 10.54 26.10
CA GLU A 93 -14.79 11.52 25.43
C GLU A 93 -13.79 12.17 26.41
N ASP A 94 -14.15 12.29 27.69
CA ASP A 94 -13.28 12.82 28.76
C ASP A 94 -12.09 11.88 29.06
N ASP A 95 -12.25 10.57 28.90
CA ASP A 95 -11.21 9.57 29.19
C ASP A 95 -10.08 9.57 28.14
N GLU A 96 -10.32 9.98 26.89
CA GLU A 96 -9.29 9.98 25.85
C GLU A 96 -8.26 11.09 26.05
N ALA A 97 -8.71 12.28 26.41
CA ALA A 97 -7.84 13.42 26.68
C ALA A 97 -6.88 13.15 27.84
N GLU A 98 -7.36 12.52 28.91
CA GLU A 98 -6.54 12.12 30.06
C GLU A 98 -5.50 11.04 29.70
N LYS A 99 -5.89 10.02 28.92
CA LYS A 99 -4.97 8.98 28.41
C LYS A 99 -3.85 9.57 27.55
N ILE A 100 -4.17 10.53 26.68
CA ILE A 100 -3.17 11.22 25.84
C ILE A 100 -2.18 12.00 26.73
N GLN A 101 -2.67 12.69 27.76
CA GLN A 101 -1.81 13.41 28.69
C GLN A 101 -0.91 12.46 29.49
N GLU A 102 -1.43 11.30 29.92
CA GLU A 102 -0.66 10.27 30.60
C GLU A 102 0.46 9.70 29.71
N LEU A 103 0.15 9.37 28.46
CA LEU A 103 1.13 8.91 27.47
C LEU A 103 2.23 9.95 27.23
N LYS A 104 1.86 11.24 27.14
CA LYS A 104 2.82 12.33 26.99
C LYS A 104 3.79 12.41 28.19
N LYS A 105 3.28 12.27 29.42
CA LYS A 105 4.13 12.24 30.63
C LYS A 105 5.12 11.08 30.56
N LYS A 106 4.64 9.86 30.25
CA LYS A 106 5.50 8.67 30.11
C LYS A 106 6.60 8.84 29.05
N LEU A 107 6.31 9.49 27.92
CA LEU A 107 7.31 9.77 26.89
C LEU A 107 8.38 10.78 27.35
N LEU A 108 7.99 11.80 28.11
CA LEU A 108 8.92 12.77 28.68
C LEU A 108 9.83 12.12 29.75
N ASP A 109 9.28 11.20 30.55
CA ASP A 109 10.05 10.45 31.54
C ASP A 109 11.11 9.54 30.86
N LEU A 110 10.77 8.93 29.72
CA LEU A 110 11.72 8.15 28.92
C LEU A 110 12.83 9.01 28.29
N ALA A 111 12.53 10.26 27.92
CA ALA A 111 13.53 11.20 27.42
C ALA A 111 14.54 11.62 28.52
N ALA A 112 14.16 11.49 29.80
CA ALA A 112 15.01 11.82 30.95
C ALA A 112 15.93 10.67 31.39
N LEU A 113 15.88 9.50 30.73
CA LEU A 113 16.74 8.35 31.05
C LEU A 113 18.22 8.67 30.77
N PRO A 114 19.13 8.44 31.73
CA PRO A 114 20.56 8.67 31.53
C PRO A 114 21.16 7.57 30.63
N GLY A 115 21.41 7.92 29.37
CA GLY A 115 22.03 7.06 28.37
C GLY A 115 22.38 7.87 27.12
N ALA A 116 23.29 7.36 26.27
CA ALA A 116 23.53 7.96 24.96
C ALA A 116 22.19 8.07 24.19
N PRO A 117 21.99 9.11 23.36
CA PRO A 117 20.74 9.26 22.62
C PRO A 117 20.47 8.01 21.81
N LEU A 118 19.35 7.34 22.09
CA LEU A 118 18.90 6.17 21.34
C LEU A 118 18.61 6.62 19.91
N GLN A 119 19.46 6.21 18.97
CA GLN A 119 19.28 6.52 17.56
C GLN A 119 18.52 5.36 16.91
N PHE A 120 17.27 5.63 16.53
CA PHE A 120 16.48 4.68 15.74
C PHE A 120 16.84 4.83 14.26
N VAL A 121 17.15 3.72 13.62
CA VAL A 121 17.32 3.67 12.16
C VAL A 121 16.00 3.23 11.55
N ALA A 122 15.40 4.09 10.74
CA ALA A 122 14.18 3.71 10.02
C ALA A 122 14.55 2.73 8.90
N GLU A 123 13.89 1.57 8.90
CA GLU A 123 14.14 0.54 7.89
C GLU A 123 13.45 0.91 6.57
N ALA A 124 14.24 0.94 5.49
CA ALA A 124 13.72 1.26 4.17
C ALA A 124 13.34 -0.03 3.44
N PHE A 125 12.06 -0.19 3.14
CA PHE A 125 11.59 -1.38 2.43
C PHE A 125 12.31 -1.55 1.10
N GLU A 126 12.88 -2.74 0.91
CA GLU A 126 13.68 -3.13 -0.23
C GLU A 126 13.34 -4.57 -0.56
N LYS A 127 12.85 -4.77 -1.78
CA LYS A 127 12.28 -6.04 -2.25
C LYS A 127 13.27 -6.85 -3.07
N ASP A 128 14.32 -6.22 -3.59
CA ASP A 128 15.23 -6.83 -4.57
C ASP A 128 16.54 -7.35 -3.94
N LYS A 129 16.72 -7.15 -2.62
CA LYS A 129 17.87 -7.68 -1.89
C LYS A 129 17.53 -9.06 -1.29
N PRO A 130 18.40 -10.06 -1.44
CA PRO A 130 18.33 -11.27 -0.64
C PRO A 130 19.00 -11.05 0.72
N GLY A 131 18.38 -11.53 1.81
CA GLY A 131 18.97 -11.54 3.15
C GLY A 131 18.59 -10.37 4.06
N ASN A 132 17.86 -9.37 3.54
CA ASN A 132 17.10 -8.42 4.35
C ASN A 132 15.69 -8.99 4.52
N LEU A 133 15.31 -9.61 5.62
CA LEU A 133 14.06 -10.34 5.83
C LEU A 133 12.71 -9.59 5.54
N HIS A 134 12.69 -8.45 4.85
CA HIS A 134 11.54 -7.64 4.44
C HIS A 134 10.46 -8.46 3.73
N VAL A 135 10.81 -9.15 2.63
CA VAL A 135 9.83 -9.93 1.86
C VAL A 135 9.36 -11.15 2.67
N GLU A 136 10.27 -11.77 3.44
CA GLU A 136 9.98 -12.94 4.27
C GLU A 136 9.05 -12.58 5.44
N PHE A 137 9.26 -11.41 6.06
CA PHE A 137 8.38 -10.87 7.10
C PHE A 137 6.98 -10.61 6.56
N VAL A 138 6.86 -9.92 5.43
CA VAL A 138 5.56 -9.63 4.80
C VAL A 138 4.85 -10.93 4.41
N HIS A 139 5.58 -11.90 3.86
CA HIS A 139 5.05 -13.21 3.51
C HIS A 139 4.53 -13.97 4.74
N ALA A 140 5.35 -14.10 5.79
CA ALA A 140 4.96 -14.80 7.01
C ALA A 140 3.74 -14.13 7.69
N ALA A 141 3.73 -12.80 7.80
CA ALA A 141 2.62 -12.05 8.37
C ALA A 141 1.32 -12.25 7.57
N ALA A 142 1.42 -12.25 6.24
CA ALA A 142 0.28 -12.50 5.36
C ALA A 142 -0.27 -13.92 5.55
N VAL A 143 0.59 -14.95 5.58
CA VAL A 143 0.20 -16.35 5.78
C VAL A 143 -0.48 -16.56 7.14
N LEU A 144 0.07 -15.99 8.21
CA LEU A 144 -0.52 -16.08 9.55
C LEU A 144 -1.90 -15.42 9.60
N ARG A 145 -2.02 -14.19 9.06
CA ARG A 145 -3.32 -13.50 8.98
C ARG A 145 -4.30 -14.26 8.09
N GLY A 146 -3.87 -14.80 6.96
CA GLY A 146 -4.70 -15.61 6.07
C GLY A 146 -5.19 -16.90 6.72
N SER A 147 -4.36 -17.52 7.57
CA SER A 147 -4.72 -18.71 8.34
C SER A 147 -5.84 -18.41 9.34
N ASN A 148 -5.84 -17.24 9.98
CA ASN A 148 -6.90 -16.82 10.90
C ASN A 148 -8.28 -16.75 10.22
N TYR A 149 -8.34 -16.46 8.92
CA TYR A 149 -9.58 -16.36 8.14
C TYR A 149 -9.80 -17.53 7.17
N SER A 150 -9.03 -18.62 7.29
CA SER A 150 -9.11 -19.80 6.40
C SER A 150 -8.99 -19.47 4.89
N ILE A 151 -8.19 -18.45 4.55
CA ILE A 151 -8.00 -18.00 3.16
C ILE A 151 -7.08 -18.98 2.42
N SER A 152 -7.67 -19.87 1.62
CA SER A 152 -6.97 -20.95 0.90
C SER A 152 -5.91 -20.45 -0.09
N SER A 153 -6.05 -19.24 -0.64
CA SER A 153 -5.06 -18.65 -1.55
C SER A 153 -3.77 -18.23 -0.83
N CYS A 154 -3.81 -18.07 0.49
CA CYS A 154 -2.68 -17.57 1.27
C CYS A 154 -1.69 -18.68 1.66
N SER A 155 -2.17 -19.89 1.95
CA SER A 155 -1.29 -21.05 2.22
C SER A 155 -0.48 -21.48 0.99
N SER A 156 -0.98 -21.18 -0.22
CA SER A 156 -0.27 -21.38 -1.49
C SER A 156 0.39 -20.10 -2.03
N CYS A 157 0.42 -19.02 -1.24
CA CYS A 157 1.11 -17.80 -1.63
C CYS A 157 2.62 -18.04 -1.54
N SER A 158 3.25 -18.24 -2.69
CA SER A 158 4.71 -18.36 -2.76
C SER A 158 5.37 -17.01 -2.47
N ARG A 159 6.62 -17.03 -2.01
CA ARG A 159 7.41 -15.83 -1.70
C ARG A 159 7.38 -14.82 -2.85
N GLU A 160 7.45 -15.29 -4.09
CA GLU A 160 7.50 -14.45 -5.29
C GLU A 160 6.18 -13.71 -5.50
N LYS A 161 5.03 -14.32 -5.17
CA LYS A 161 3.72 -13.66 -5.23
C LYS A 161 3.63 -12.56 -4.17
N ALA A 162 4.10 -12.82 -2.95
CA ALA A 162 4.16 -11.80 -1.91
C ALA A 162 5.07 -10.64 -2.31
N GLN A 163 6.23 -10.93 -2.89
CA GLN A 163 7.16 -9.93 -3.42
C GLN A 163 6.53 -9.10 -4.55
N GLN A 164 5.83 -9.74 -5.47
CA GLN A 164 5.15 -9.08 -6.58
C GLN A 164 4.06 -8.11 -6.09
N ILE A 165 3.23 -8.55 -5.13
CA ILE A 165 2.12 -7.76 -4.59
C ILE A 165 2.65 -6.63 -3.69
N ALA A 166 3.48 -6.95 -2.69
CA ALA A 166 4.00 -5.96 -1.73
C ALA A 166 4.94 -4.96 -2.40
N GLY A 167 5.71 -5.41 -3.38
CA GLY A 167 6.63 -4.59 -4.17
C GLY A 167 5.99 -3.81 -5.31
N ARG A 168 4.67 -3.97 -5.54
CA ARG A 168 3.94 -3.38 -6.68
C ARG A 168 4.69 -3.56 -8.01
N ILE A 169 5.20 -4.77 -8.24
CA ILE A 169 6.02 -5.06 -9.42
C ILE A 169 5.13 -5.04 -10.66
N VAL A 170 5.48 -4.17 -11.62
CA VAL A 170 4.86 -4.16 -12.94
C VAL A 170 5.49 -5.27 -13.78
N PRO A 171 4.72 -6.28 -14.22
CA PRO A 171 5.25 -7.33 -15.06
C PRO A 171 5.69 -6.75 -16.40
N ALA A 172 6.93 -7.04 -16.80
CA ALA A 172 7.50 -6.58 -18.06
C ALA A 172 8.23 -7.71 -18.76
N LEU A 173 8.18 -7.74 -20.10
CA LEU A 173 8.85 -8.73 -20.92
C LEU A 173 9.48 -8.05 -22.12
N ALA A 174 10.69 -8.49 -22.51
CA ALA A 174 11.44 -7.83 -23.57
C ALA A 174 10.71 -7.79 -24.93
N THR A 175 9.84 -8.77 -25.20
CA THR A 175 9.10 -8.86 -26.48
C THR A 175 8.08 -7.73 -26.64
N THR A 176 7.36 -7.34 -25.58
CA THR A 176 6.42 -6.21 -25.65
C THR A 176 7.17 -4.89 -25.76
N THR A 177 8.32 -4.74 -25.08
CA THR A 177 9.21 -3.58 -25.23
C THR A 177 9.76 -3.47 -26.66
N ALA A 178 10.23 -4.56 -27.25
CA ALA A 178 10.72 -4.59 -28.63
C ALA A 178 9.61 -4.26 -29.64
N ALA A 179 8.40 -4.79 -29.45
CA ALA A 179 7.26 -4.49 -30.30
C ALA A 179 6.84 -3.01 -30.21
N VAL A 180 6.71 -2.46 -29.00
CA VAL A 180 6.35 -1.05 -28.77
C VAL A 180 7.40 -0.11 -29.37
N THR A 181 8.69 -0.39 -29.13
CA THR A 181 9.79 0.43 -29.66
C THR A 181 9.88 0.37 -31.18
N GLY A 182 9.66 -0.80 -31.79
CA GLY A 182 9.60 -0.96 -33.24
C GLY A 182 8.44 -0.15 -33.86
N LEU A 183 7.24 -0.21 -33.26
CA LEU A 183 6.08 0.57 -33.72
C LEU A 183 6.32 2.08 -33.54
N ALA A 184 6.92 2.50 -32.43
CA ALA A 184 7.29 3.90 -32.22
C ALA A 184 8.32 4.39 -33.24
N ALA A 185 9.31 3.56 -33.60
CA ALA A 185 10.30 3.89 -34.62
C ALA A 185 9.66 4.08 -36.02
N LEU A 186 8.63 3.31 -36.35
CA LEU A 186 7.88 3.49 -37.59
C LEU A 186 7.13 4.83 -37.64
N GLU A 187 6.51 5.25 -36.55
CA GLU A 187 5.86 6.57 -36.48
C GLU A 187 6.90 7.71 -36.49
N LEU A 188 8.09 7.49 -35.89
CA LEU A 188 9.21 8.44 -35.95
C LEU A 188 9.71 8.66 -37.38
N LEU A 189 9.77 7.60 -38.21
CA LEU A 189 10.14 7.74 -39.62
C LEU A 189 9.15 8.61 -40.40
N LYS A 190 7.85 8.54 -40.10
CA LYS A 190 6.84 9.41 -40.73
C LYS A 190 7.03 10.88 -40.36
N LEU A 191 7.41 11.15 -39.11
CA LEU A 191 7.77 12.49 -38.65
C LEU A 191 9.02 13.01 -39.38
N ALA A 192 10.08 12.22 -39.43
CA ALA A 192 11.35 12.60 -40.03
C ALA A 192 11.25 12.85 -41.55
N ALA A 193 10.44 12.06 -42.26
CA ALA A 193 10.26 12.20 -43.70
C ALA A 193 9.39 13.41 -44.13
N ALA A 194 8.81 14.16 -43.18
CA ALA A 194 7.83 15.24 -43.42
C ALA A 194 6.64 14.83 -44.34
N ALA A 195 6.45 13.52 -44.54
CA ALA A 195 5.45 12.94 -45.43
C ALA A 195 4.04 12.97 -44.81
N ALA A 196 3.97 13.02 -43.48
CA ALA A 196 2.74 12.97 -42.70
C ALA A 196 2.36 14.35 -42.13
N ARG A 197 1.74 15.19 -42.97
CA ARG A 197 1.19 16.51 -42.56
C ARG A 197 -0.25 16.47 -42.02
N CYS A 198 -0.94 15.33 -42.13
CA CYS A 198 -2.32 15.14 -41.67
C CYS A 198 -2.38 14.17 -40.48
N CYS A 199 -3.29 14.41 -39.54
CA CYS A 199 -3.49 13.55 -38.36
C CYS A 199 -3.84 12.10 -38.74
N SER A 200 -4.52 11.87 -39.87
CA SER A 200 -4.87 10.52 -40.37
C SER A 200 -3.64 9.68 -40.79
N SER A 201 -2.48 10.31 -41.03
CA SER A 201 -1.25 9.59 -41.38
C SER A 201 -0.60 8.89 -40.17
N TYR A 202 -0.93 9.31 -38.96
CA TYR A 202 -0.43 8.74 -37.71
C TYR A 202 -1.38 7.67 -37.18
N LYS A 203 -0.81 6.68 -36.49
CA LYS A 203 -1.59 5.61 -35.88
C LYS A 203 -1.15 5.39 -34.44
N ASN A 204 -2.11 5.42 -33.53
CA ASN A 204 -1.95 4.85 -32.20
C ASN A 204 -1.99 3.33 -32.33
N ALA A 205 -1.07 2.63 -31.66
CA ALA A 205 -1.01 1.18 -31.67
C ALA A 205 -1.34 0.62 -30.29
N PHE A 206 -2.25 -0.34 -30.24
CA PHE A 206 -2.58 -1.13 -29.06
C PHE A 206 -2.19 -2.58 -29.34
N LEU A 207 -1.42 -3.20 -28.45
CA LEU A 207 -0.98 -4.58 -28.61
C LEU A 207 -1.28 -5.41 -27.36
N ASN A 208 -1.72 -6.64 -27.58
CA ASN A 208 -1.78 -7.69 -26.58
C ASN A 208 -1.21 -8.98 -27.19
N LEU A 209 0.07 -9.27 -26.88
CA LEU A 209 0.78 -10.43 -27.43
C LEU A 209 0.29 -11.78 -26.87
N ALA A 210 -0.53 -11.78 -25.81
CA ALA A 210 -1.13 -13.01 -25.30
C ALA A 210 -2.29 -13.48 -26.19
N LEU A 211 -3.01 -12.56 -26.83
CA LEU A 211 -4.11 -12.83 -27.78
C LEU A 211 -3.72 -12.58 -29.25
N PRO A 212 -2.42 -12.63 -29.57
CA PRO A 212 -1.82 -12.02 -30.76
C PRO A 212 -2.57 -10.82 -31.38
N LEU A 213 -3.05 -9.88 -30.55
CA LEU A 213 -3.89 -8.78 -31.00
C LEU A 213 -3.05 -7.51 -31.23
N LEU A 214 -3.18 -6.93 -32.41
CA LEU A 214 -2.61 -5.62 -32.77
C LEU A 214 -3.69 -4.76 -33.41
N LEU A 215 -4.02 -3.64 -32.76
CA LEU A 215 -5.07 -2.72 -33.19
C LEU A 215 -4.46 -1.33 -33.43
N PHE A 216 -4.89 -0.69 -34.51
CA PHE A 216 -4.50 0.68 -34.82
C PHE A 216 -5.70 1.61 -34.78
N SER A 217 -5.54 2.79 -34.21
CA SER A 217 -6.53 3.87 -34.27
C SER A 217 -5.89 5.17 -34.72
N GLU A 218 -6.69 6.04 -35.35
CA GLU A 218 -6.22 7.40 -35.66
C GLU A 218 -6.16 8.24 -34.37
N PRO A 219 -5.18 9.14 -34.25
CA PRO A 219 -5.13 10.06 -33.12
C PRO A 219 -6.31 11.02 -33.16
N MET A 220 -6.83 11.34 -31.98
CA MET A 220 -7.89 12.34 -31.87
C MET A 220 -7.39 13.71 -32.35
N PRO A 221 -8.24 14.49 -33.05
CA PRO A 221 -7.90 15.84 -33.42
C PRO A 221 -7.71 16.71 -32.17
N PRO A 222 -6.89 17.78 -32.26
CA PRO A 222 -6.68 18.69 -31.14
C PRO A 222 -7.99 19.39 -30.76
N ILE A 223 -8.21 19.57 -29.46
CA ILE A 223 -9.33 20.35 -28.93
C ILE A 223 -9.15 21.80 -29.40
N ARG A 224 -10.15 22.34 -30.10
CA ARG A 224 -10.15 23.73 -30.56
C ARG A 224 -10.93 24.59 -29.57
N HIS A 225 -10.27 25.59 -29.01
CA HIS A 225 -10.94 26.65 -28.26
C HIS A 225 -11.26 27.81 -29.19
N VAL A 226 -12.48 28.36 -29.09
CA VAL A 226 -12.86 29.58 -29.82
C VAL A 226 -12.97 30.70 -28.80
N ASP A 227 -12.09 31.69 -28.90
CA ASP A 227 -12.16 32.88 -28.06
C ASP A 227 -13.37 33.74 -28.44
N LYS A 228 -13.97 34.42 -27.46
CA LYS A 228 -15.21 35.22 -27.61
C LYS A 228 -15.12 36.35 -28.66
N VAL A 229 -13.93 36.65 -29.17
CA VAL A 229 -13.66 37.71 -30.16
C VAL A 229 -13.54 37.16 -31.59
N GLY A 230 -13.81 35.87 -31.81
CA GLY A 230 -13.96 35.29 -33.16
C GLY A 230 -12.66 34.98 -33.90
N PHE A 231 -11.51 35.02 -33.22
CA PHE A 231 -10.27 34.52 -33.78
C PHE A 231 -10.19 33.00 -33.57
N ARG A 232 -10.09 32.24 -34.67
CA ARG A 232 -9.79 30.80 -34.61
C ARG A 232 -8.29 30.62 -34.70
N VAL A 233 -7.68 30.04 -33.69
CA VAL A 233 -6.31 29.48 -33.74
C VAL A 233 -6.42 27.96 -33.71
#